data_AF-A0A646IIC5-F1
#
_entry.id   AF-A0A646IIC5-F1
#
_cell.length_a   1.000
_cell.length_b   1.000
_cell.length_c   1.000
_cell.angle_alpha   90.00
_cell.angle_beta   90.00
_cell.angle_gamma   90.00
#
_symmetry.space_group_name_H-M   'P 1'
#
loop_
_entity.id
_entity.type
_entity.pdbx_description
1 polymer ?
#
loop_
_entity_poly.entity_id
_entity_poly.type
_entity_poly.pdbx_seq_one_letter_code
_entity_poly.pdbx_strand_id
1 'polypeptide(L)'
;DMVFTKDLDVVSPLLYQHASGGTTFGEVTIEFFRADGEGNRVKYLEVKLKNAILSEVDSQVVAQGIPTDTFSLRYAAVQWKYTQQKSAGGQGGNSQGAWSLTKNDKTYSV
;
A
#
# COMPACT_ATOMS: atom_id res chain seq x y z
N ASP A 1 10.60 -2.28 3.88
CA ASP A 1 9.72 -2.33 2.70
C ASP A 1 8.33 -2.74 3.13
N MET A 2 7.29 -2.38 2.36
CA MET A 2 5.94 -2.93 2.48
C MET A 2 5.70 -3.91 1.34
N VAL A 3 5.23 -5.12 1.66
CA VAL A 3 5.09 -6.22 0.70
C VAL A 3 3.61 -6.45 0.40
N PHE A 4 3.30 -6.59 -0.89
CA PHE A 4 1.95 -6.83 -1.40
C PHE A 4 1.97 -7.96 -2.41
N THR A 5 0.87 -8.71 -2.48
CA THR A 5 0.65 -9.73 -3.52
C THR A 5 -0.59 -9.37 -4.32
N LYS A 6 -0.50 -9.53 -5.64
CA LYS A 6 -1.62 -9.38 -6.58
C LYS A 6 -1.60 -10.53 -7.57
N ASP A 7 -2.74 -10.79 -8.20
CA ASP A 7 -2.80 -11.66 -9.38
C ASP A 7 -1.99 -11.03 -10.51
N LEU A 8 -1.35 -11.84 -11.36
CA LEU A 8 -0.69 -11.37 -12.56
C LEU A 8 -1.73 -10.77 -13.51
N ASP A 9 -1.50 -9.55 -13.98
CA ASP A 9 -2.43 -8.81 -14.82
C ASP A 9 -1.68 -7.87 -15.79
N VAL A 10 -2.41 -6.97 -16.45
CA VAL A 10 -1.86 -6.04 -17.44
C VAL A 10 -0.81 -5.07 -16.87
N VAL A 11 -0.78 -4.82 -15.55
CA VAL A 11 0.20 -3.93 -14.93
C VAL A 11 1.49 -4.64 -14.52
N SER A 12 1.52 -5.98 -14.54
CA SER A 12 2.71 -6.77 -14.18
C SER A 12 3.98 -6.38 -14.96
N PRO A 13 3.96 -6.23 -16.30
CA PRO A 13 5.14 -5.77 -17.04
C PRO A 13 5.62 -4.37 -16.63
N LEU A 14 4.70 -3.48 -16.23
CA LEU A 14 5.04 -2.15 -15.74
C LEU A 14 5.74 -2.22 -14.38
N LEU A 15 5.33 -3.12 -13.49
CA LEU A 15 6.04 -3.37 -12.24
C LEU A 15 7.48 -3.82 -12.51
N TYR A 16 7.69 -4.75 -13.45
CA TYR A 16 9.03 -5.23 -13.80
C TYR A 16 9.90 -4.11 -14.40
N GLN A 17 9.33 -3.30 -15.29
CA GLN A 17 10.02 -2.15 -15.88
C GLN A 17 10.41 -1.12 -14.83
N HIS A 18 9.51 -0.76 -13.93
CA HIS A 18 9.77 0.23 -12.89
C HIS A 18 10.75 -0.26 -11.82
N ALA A 19 10.69 -1.54 -11.45
CA ALA A 19 11.66 -2.17 -10.56
C ALA A 19 13.05 -2.20 -11.20
N SER A 20 13.16 -2.64 -12.46
CA SER A 20 14.43 -2.71 -13.19
C SER A 20 15.04 -1.32 -13.45
N GLY A 21 14.20 -0.33 -13.73
CA GLY A 21 14.62 1.05 -13.97
C GLY A 21 14.86 1.88 -12.71
N GLY A 22 14.60 1.35 -11.51
CA GLY A 22 14.71 2.10 -10.26
C GLY A 22 13.81 3.34 -10.21
N THR A 23 12.63 3.27 -10.83
CA THR A 23 11.73 4.44 -10.93
C THR A 23 11.26 4.86 -9.55
N THR A 24 11.37 6.16 -9.25
CA THR A 24 10.82 6.75 -8.01
C THR A 24 9.43 7.34 -8.27
N PHE A 25 8.45 6.86 -7.52
CA PHE A 25 7.09 7.38 -7.49
C PHE A 25 6.98 8.45 -6.39
N GLY A 26 6.49 9.65 -6.74
CA GLY A 26 6.40 10.76 -5.78
C GLY A 26 5.51 10.45 -4.58
N GLU A 27 4.36 9.81 -4.83
CA GLU A 27 3.47 9.29 -3.79
C GLU A 27 2.83 7.97 -4.26
N VAL A 28 2.77 6.98 -3.36
CA VAL A 28 1.97 5.76 -3.51
C VAL A 28 0.92 5.73 -2.40
N THR A 29 -0.34 5.55 -2.76
CA THR A 29 -1.45 5.43 -1.81
C THR A 29 -2.01 4.01 -1.82
N ILE A 30 -2.10 3.39 -0.65
CA ILE A 30 -2.71 2.08 -0.44
C ILE A 30 -3.94 2.26 0.45
N GLU A 31 -5.08 1.78 -0.02
CA GLU A 31 -6.36 1.88 0.69
C GLU A 31 -6.88 0.50 1.06
N PHE A 32 -7.15 0.29 2.35
CA PHE A 32 -7.71 -0.94 2.87
C PHE A 32 -9.18 -0.76 3.18
N PHE A 33 -9.99 -1.65 2.62
CA PHE A 33 -11.43 -1.68 2.81
C PHE A 33 -11.85 -2.96 3.54
N ARG A 34 -12.91 -2.85 4.34
CA ARG A 34 -13.63 -3.99 4.91
C ARG A 34 -15.12 -3.81 4.66
N ALA A 35 -15.87 -4.91 4.65
CA ALA A 35 -17.32 -4.84 4.68
C ALA A 35 -17.81 -4.39 6.07
N ASP A 36 -18.84 -3.57 6.14
CA ASP A 36 -19.63 -3.38 7.36
C ASP A 36 -20.73 -4.44 7.51
N GLY A 37 -21.60 -4.27 8.52
CA GLY A 37 -22.70 -5.19 8.79
C GLY A 37 -23.75 -5.26 7.67
N GLU A 38 -23.78 -4.29 6.75
CA GLU A 38 -24.70 -4.23 5.61
C GLU A 38 -23.99 -4.59 4.29
N GLY A 39 -22.70 -4.95 4.34
CA GLY A 39 -21.89 -5.26 3.16
C GLY A 39 -21.31 -4.04 2.44
N ASN A 40 -21.49 -2.83 2.97
CA ASN A 40 -20.92 -1.62 2.39
C ASN A 40 -19.40 -1.57 2.65
N ARG A 41 -18.65 -1.07 1.66
CA ARG A 41 -17.19 -0.96 1.78
C ARG A 41 -16.80 0.24 2.65
N VAL A 42 -16.07 -0.03 3.72
CA VAL A 42 -15.53 0.99 4.64
C VAL A 42 -14.02 1.05 4.51
N LYS A 43 -13.49 2.19 4.07
CA LYS A 43 -12.05 2.48 4.10
C LYS A 43 -11.62 2.67 5.54
N TYR A 44 -10.99 1.66 6.14
CA TYR A 44 -10.59 1.68 7.55
C TYR A 44 -9.12 2.05 7.75
N LEU A 45 -8.28 1.88 6.72
CA LEU A 45 -6.87 2.25 6.75
C LEU A 45 -6.45 2.82 5.39
N GLU A 46 -5.73 3.96 5.43
CA GLU A 46 -5.03 4.53 4.29
C GLU A 46 -3.55 4.66 4.65
N VAL A 47 -2.68 4.20 3.74
CA VAL A 47 -1.23 4.31 3.86
C VAL A 47 -0.72 5.10 2.68
N LYS A 48 0.04 6.17 2.95
CA LYS A 48 0.70 6.97 1.91
C LYS A 48 2.20 6.87 2.06
N LEU A 49 2.89 6.59 0.96
CA LEU A 49 4.34 6.45 0.88
C LEU A 49 4.89 7.56 -0.01
N LYS A 50 5.85 8.34 0.49
CA LYS A 50 6.53 9.41 -0.25
C LYS A 50 7.85 8.94 -0.81
N ASN A 51 8.13 9.31 -2.07
CA ASN A 51 9.32 8.91 -2.82
C ASN A 51 9.55 7.40 -2.71
N ALA A 52 8.58 6.62 -3.18
CA ALA A 52 8.61 5.17 -3.13
C ALA A 52 9.26 4.58 -4.39
N ILE A 53 9.92 3.43 -4.23
CA ILE A 53 10.46 2.61 -5.32
C ILE A 53 9.97 1.17 -5.17
N LEU A 54 9.87 0.45 -6.27
CA LEU A 54 9.76 -1.02 -6.24
C LEU A 54 11.15 -1.59 -5.96
N SER A 55 11.36 -2.14 -4.77
CA SER A 55 12.65 -2.74 -4.38
C SER A 55 12.80 -4.17 -4.87
N GLU A 56 11.69 -4.87 -5.12
CA GLU A 56 11.66 -6.26 -5.57
C GLU A 56 10.30 -6.57 -6.21
N VAL A 57 10.29 -7.45 -7.20
CA VAL A 57 9.10 -8.09 -7.76
C VAL A 57 9.42 -9.56 -8.01
N ASP A 58 8.62 -10.45 -7.41
CA ASP A 58 8.70 -11.90 -7.54
C ASP A 58 7.41 -12.43 -8.18
N SER A 59 7.52 -13.07 -9.34
CA SER A 59 6.39 -13.54 -10.13
C SER A 59 6.34 -15.06 -10.15
N GLN A 60 5.21 -15.61 -9.75
CA GLN A 60 5.04 -17.04 -9.54
C GLN A 60 3.94 -17.58 -10.46
N VAL A 61 4.29 -18.54 -11.32
CA VAL A 61 3.35 -19.32 -12.11
C VAL A 61 3.28 -20.71 -11.51
N VAL A 62 2.09 -21.08 -11.03
CA VAL A 62 1.85 -22.34 -10.31
C VAL A 62 1.00 -23.30 -11.15
N ALA A 63 1.10 -24.60 -10.87
CA ALA A 63 0.38 -25.63 -11.62
C ALA A 63 -1.15 -25.51 -11.50
N GLN A 64 -1.65 -24.95 -10.39
CA GLN A 64 -3.07 -24.66 -10.17
C GLN A 64 -3.23 -23.32 -9.46
N GLY A 65 -4.32 -22.61 -9.78
CA GLY A 65 -4.58 -21.25 -9.29
C GLY A 65 -4.25 -20.17 -10.31
N ILE A 66 -4.45 -18.91 -9.93
CA ILE A 66 -4.10 -17.75 -10.75
C ILE A 66 -2.63 -17.40 -10.45
N PRO A 67 -1.78 -17.16 -11.48
CA PRO A 67 -0.42 -16.66 -11.26
C PRO A 67 -0.43 -15.35 -10.47
N THR A 68 0.61 -15.11 -9.67
CA THR A 68 0.67 -13.93 -8.78
C THR A 68 2.01 -13.21 -8.90
N ASP A 69 2.00 -11.89 -8.66
CA ASP A 69 3.18 -11.08 -8.37
C ASP A 69 3.19 -10.70 -6.88
N THR A 70 4.30 -10.96 -6.21
CA THR A 70 4.62 -10.39 -4.90
C THR A 70 5.64 -9.27 -5.09
N PHE A 71 5.36 -8.06 -4.62
CA PHE A 71 6.24 -6.91 -4.81
C PHE A 71 6.45 -6.13 -3.52
N SER A 72 7.63 -5.52 -3.42
CA SER A 72 8.08 -4.77 -2.26
C SER A 72 8.23 -3.29 -2.58
N LEU A 73 7.64 -2.43 -1.75
CA LEU A 73 7.77 -0.97 -1.83
C LEU A 73 8.70 -0.46 -0.73
N ARG A 74 9.79 0.19 -1.14
CA ARG A 74 10.66 0.98 -0.26
C ARG A 74 10.33 2.46 -0.42
N TYR A 75 10.46 3.25 0.64
CA TYR A 75 9.99 4.65 0.66
C TYR A 75 10.85 5.54 1.55
N ALA A 76 10.76 6.85 1.36
CA ALA A 76 11.47 7.84 2.15
C ALA A 76 10.67 8.33 3.37
N ALA A 77 9.34 8.41 3.26
CA ALA A 77 8.45 8.75 4.35
C ALA A 77 7.10 8.03 4.21
N VAL A 78 6.39 7.86 5.32
CA VAL A 78 5.12 7.15 5.38
C VAL A 78 4.13 7.87 6.29
N GLN A 79 2.86 7.85 5.91
CA GLN A 79 1.73 8.29 6.72
C GLN A 79 0.68 7.18 6.78
N TRP A 80 0.17 6.92 7.97
CA TRP A 80 -0.95 6.01 8.20
C TRP A 80 -2.13 6.81 8.74
N LYS A 81 -3.32 6.54 8.21
CA LYS A 81 -4.58 7.06 8.73
C LYS A 81 -5.54 5.91 8.95
N TYR A 82 -5.90 5.66 10.20
CA TYR A 82 -6.88 4.64 10.58
C TYR A 82 -8.21 5.33 10.95
N THR A 83 -9.30 4.88 10.34
CA THR A 83 -10.65 5.38 10.62
C THR A 83 -11.41 4.33 11.41
N GLN A 84 -11.80 4.66 12.65
CA GLN A 84 -12.59 3.77 13.48
C GLN A 84 -14.00 3.62 12.93
N GLN A 85 -14.62 2.46 13.14
CA GLN A 85 -16.05 2.26 12.94
C GLN A 85 -16.72 2.14 14.30
N LYS A 86 -17.88 2.77 14.46
CA LYS A 86 -18.66 2.66 15.70
C LYS A 86 -19.31 1.28 15.78
N SER A 87 -19.63 0.84 16.99
CA SER A 87 -20.35 -0.43 17.23
C SER A 87 -21.74 -0.44 16.58
N ALA A 88 -22.41 0.70 16.52
CA ALA A 88 -23.72 0.88 15.87
C ALA A 88 -23.63 1.00 14.33
N GLY A 89 -22.45 0.79 13.74
CA GLY A 89 -22.20 1.10 12.32
C GLY A 89 -21.82 2.56 12.09
N GLY A 90 -21.34 2.86 10.88
CA GLY A 90 -20.84 4.18 10.50
C GLY A 90 -19.43 4.53 11.02
N GLN A 91 -18.87 5.59 10.45
CA GLN A 91 -17.52 6.07 10.81
C GLN A 91 -17.49 6.75 12.18
N GLY A 92 -16.44 6.48 12.94
CA GLY A 92 -16.07 7.12 14.20
C GLY A 92 -14.94 8.13 14.02
N GLY A 93 -14.18 8.34 15.09
CA GLY A 93 -12.95 9.15 15.02
C GLY A 93 -11.89 8.51 14.11
N ASN A 94 -10.85 9.27 13.79
CA ASN A 94 -9.67 8.76 13.12
C ASN A 94 -8.41 9.06 13.93
N SER A 95 -7.38 8.25 13.72
CA SER A 95 -6.04 8.47 14.23
C SER A 95 -5.07 8.50 13.05
N GLN A 96 -4.10 9.40 13.12
CA GLN A 96 -3.10 9.58 12.07
C GLN A 96 -1.70 9.61 12.68
N GLY A 97 -0.79 8.85 12.07
CA GLY A 97 0.63 8.85 12.39
C GLY A 97 1.46 9.01 11.12
N ALA A 98 2.68 9.51 11.25
CA ALA A 98 3.62 9.63 10.15
C ALA A 98 5.06 9.46 10.63
N TRP A 99 5.93 9.05 9.72
CA TRP A 99 7.37 8.99 9.96
C TRP A 99 8.17 9.30 8.69
N SER A 100 9.19 10.14 8.81
CA SER A 100 10.18 10.39 7.78
C SER A 100 11.42 9.57 8.08
N LEU A 101 11.79 8.66 7.18
CA LEU A 101 13.03 7.87 7.29
C LEU A 101 14.25 8.71 6.92
N THR A 102 14.08 9.72 6.06
CA THR A 102 15.17 10.63 5.66
C THR A 102 15.48 11.68 6.72
N LYS A 103 14.48 12.12 7.48
CA LYS A 103 14.66 13.10 8.57
C LYS A 103 14.71 12.48 9.97
N ASN A 104 14.30 11.22 10.10
CA ASN A 104 14.18 10.51 11.38
C ASN A 104 13.25 11.23 12.37
N ASP A 105 12.08 11.69 11.90
CA ASP A 105 11.09 12.42 12.69
C ASP A 105 9.63 12.02 12.35
N LYS A 106 8.68 12.60 13.10
CA LYS A 106 7.23 12.29 13.01
C LYS A 106 6.51 13.03 11.87
N THR A 107 7.19 13.33 10.76
CA THR A 107 6.60 14.08 9.62
C THR A 107 6.37 13.21 8.39
N TYR A 108 5.39 13.59 7.55
CA TYR A 108 5.22 13.02 6.21
C TYR A 108 5.91 13.89 5.16
N SER A 109 7.23 14.04 5.32
CA SER A 109 8.06 14.86 4.44
C SER A 109 9.39 14.17 4.18
N VAL A 110 9.98 14.46 3.02
CA VAL A 110 11.32 14.00 2.65
C VAL A 110 12.33 15.10 2.88
#